data_AF-A0A2D0AWW4-F1
#
_entry.id   AF-A0A2D0AWW4-F1
#
_cell.length_a   1.000
_cell.length_b   1.000
_cell.length_c   1.000
_cell.angle_alpha   90.00
_cell.angle_beta   90.00
_cell.angle_gamma   90.00
#
_symmetry.space_group_name_H-M   'P 1'
#
loop_
_entity.id
_entity.type
_entity.pdbx_description
1 polymer ?
#
loop_
_entity_poly.entity_id
_entity_poly.type
_entity_poly.pdbx_seq_one_letter_code
_entity_poly.pdbx_strand_id
1 'polypeptide(L)'
;MIEIGTQVDLLHPADRVWRAVTDPALLARWFAAAGAVPGRPDRWRVGTAGLPGFDGDVELAVVARRAPELLVLRCVEGARHTEVTCGVTATGEGCRVTVRETLEHGDWSAGQGARREECYRQSLAGRLPALLDWLAFREVDLRRDSAAPTAVLPVALMADVGRPPTRGRTRRVVVGSGAAALALGLAGWALLPPEREEPTGAAPVAPPTRPTATPSPSRSAASARPTSAPPSRSVPPSRSPSVSPSRTPTPTPAVAAPLDARYATVSTRVFGYTGEVVVDNPGGTPATGWTVVVTLPRGSSAAEVTGADWRQDGQSVTFTGPAVAAGGTQAIRFDVRTADPVTKEPQGCTVDERPCAGL
;
A
#
# COMPACT_ATOMS: atom_id res chain seq x y z
N MET A 1 5.05 -3.78 -33.41
CA MET A 1 5.44 -4.36 -32.10
C MET A 1 4.36 -5.38 -31.76
N ILE A 2 4.71 -6.64 -31.52
CA ILE A 2 3.77 -7.73 -31.22
C ILE A 2 4.01 -8.36 -29.84
N GLU A 3 5.12 -7.99 -29.20
CA GLU A 3 5.58 -8.53 -27.93
C GLU A 3 6.14 -7.36 -27.11
N ILE A 4 5.92 -7.41 -25.80
CA ILE A 4 6.54 -6.55 -24.79
C ILE A 4 7.03 -7.42 -23.64
N GLY A 5 8.03 -6.96 -22.89
CA GLY A 5 8.58 -7.80 -21.83
C GLY A 5 9.48 -7.07 -20.84
N THR A 6 9.56 -7.61 -19.63
CA THR A 6 10.41 -7.06 -18.57
C THR A 6 10.93 -8.15 -17.64
N GLN A 7 12.01 -7.83 -16.93
CA GLN A 7 12.72 -8.74 -16.04
C GLN A 7 13.21 -7.98 -14.80
N VAL A 8 13.17 -8.63 -13.64
CA VAL A 8 13.76 -8.12 -12.38
C VAL A 8 14.45 -9.26 -11.64
N ASP A 9 15.52 -8.96 -10.91
CA ASP A 9 16.15 -9.85 -9.94
C ASP A 9 15.70 -9.45 -8.52
N LEU A 10 15.28 -10.43 -7.72
CA LEU A 10 14.68 -10.25 -6.39
C LEU A 10 15.44 -11.06 -5.34
N LEU A 11 15.77 -10.44 -4.21
CA LEU A 11 16.49 -11.06 -3.08
C LEU A 11 15.55 -11.88 -2.17
N HIS A 12 14.72 -12.73 -2.79
CA HIS A 12 13.71 -13.55 -2.10
C HIS A 12 13.64 -14.97 -2.69
N PRO A 13 13.23 -15.98 -1.90
CA PRO A 13 13.03 -17.35 -2.41
C PRO A 13 11.92 -17.42 -3.45
N ALA A 14 12.12 -18.25 -4.48
CA ALA A 14 11.17 -18.45 -5.58
C ALA A 14 9.75 -18.79 -5.09
N ASP A 15 9.58 -19.60 -4.05
CA ASP A 15 8.26 -19.94 -3.51
C ASP A 15 7.47 -18.75 -2.95
N ARG A 16 8.15 -17.77 -2.33
CA ARG A 16 7.50 -16.56 -1.80
C ARG A 16 7.02 -15.66 -2.95
N VAL A 17 7.84 -15.55 -3.99
CA VAL A 17 7.52 -14.81 -5.23
C VAL A 17 6.40 -15.50 -5.99
N TRP A 18 6.48 -16.81 -6.16
CA TRP A 18 5.44 -17.63 -6.78
C TRP A 18 4.08 -17.51 -6.08
N ARG A 19 4.08 -17.46 -4.74
CA ARG A 19 2.86 -17.15 -3.98
C ARG A 19 2.36 -15.73 -4.29
N ALA A 20 3.23 -14.73 -4.26
CA ALA A 20 2.85 -13.33 -4.54
C ALA A 20 2.29 -13.08 -5.95
N VAL A 21 2.69 -13.88 -6.96
CA VAL A 21 2.18 -13.77 -8.34
C VAL A 21 1.03 -14.75 -8.67
N THR A 22 0.71 -15.72 -7.80
CA THR A 22 -0.39 -16.69 -8.05
C THR A 22 -1.51 -16.72 -7.00
N ASP A 23 -1.36 -16.04 -5.87
CA ASP A 23 -2.42 -15.80 -4.89
C ASP A 23 -3.17 -14.50 -5.24
N PRO A 24 -4.49 -14.54 -5.56
CA PRO A 24 -5.28 -13.35 -5.88
C PRO A 24 -5.26 -12.27 -4.78
N ALA A 25 -5.20 -12.66 -3.51
CA ALA A 25 -5.19 -11.73 -2.37
C ALA A 25 -3.82 -11.05 -2.17
N LEU A 26 -2.74 -11.65 -2.69
CA LEU A 26 -1.43 -11.01 -2.76
C LEU A 26 -1.30 -10.16 -4.03
N LEU A 27 -1.74 -10.67 -5.19
CA LEU A 27 -1.76 -9.94 -6.46
C LEU A 27 -2.50 -8.60 -6.35
N ALA A 28 -3.64 -8.59 -5.63
CA ALA A 28 -4.42 -7.41 -5.31
C ALA A 28 -3.66 -6.31 -4.55
N ARG A 29 -2.56 -6.65 -3.86
CA ARG A 29 -1.81 -5.73 -2.99
C ARG A 29 -0.59 -5.11 -3.65
N TRP A 30 -0.05 -5.71 -4.71
CA TRP A 30 1.11 -5.17 -5.44
C TRP A 30 0.82 -4.80 -6.90
N PHE A 31 -0.20 -5.39 -7.53
CA PHE A 31 -0.52 -5.14 -8.94
C PHE A 31 -1.93 -4.56 -9.12
N ALA A 32 -2.95 -5.43 -9.05
CA ALA A 32 -4.35 -5.13 -9.32
C ALA A 32 -5.25 -6.23 -8.73
N ALA A 33 -6.47 -5.89 -8.32
CA ALA A 33 -7.40 -6.84 -7.69
C ALA A 33 -7.91 -7.90 -8.68
N ALA A 34 -7.90 -9.17 -8.30
CA ALA A 34 -8.37 -10.29 -9.13
C ALA A 34 -9.54 -11.02 -8.46
N GLY A 35 -10.61 -11.28 -9.23
CA GLY A 35 -11.79 -12.02 -8.78
C GLY A 35 -12.31 -13.00 -9.84
N ALA A 36 -12.92 -14.10 -9.42
CA ALA A 36 -13.50 -15.08 -10.35
C ALA A 36 -14.70 -14.49 -11.10
N VAL A 37 -14.86 -14.83 -12.38
CA VAL A 37 -15.97 -14.33 -13.21
C VAL A 37 -17.24 -15.16 -12.90
N PRO A 38 -18.37 -14.53 -12.51
CA PRO A 38 -19.62 -15.24 -12.26
C PRO A 38 -20.04 -16.12 -13.44
N GLY A 39 -20.30 -17.41 -13.18
CA GLY A 39 -20.66 -18.39 -14.22
C GLY A 39 -19.51 -18.90 -15.09
N ARG A 40 -18.25 -18.50 -14.84
CA ARG A 40 -17.06 -18.98 -15.56
C ARG A 40 -15.93 -19.35 -14.57
N PRO A 41 -15.89 -20.57 -14.02
CA PRO A 41 -14.90 -20.94 -12.99
C PRO A 41 -13.45 -20.82 -13.50
N ASP A 42 -13.22 -21.10 -14.78
CA ASP A 42 -11.90 -21.05 -15.43
C ASP A 42 -11.54 -19.65 -15.97
N ARG A 43 -12.21 -18.60 -15.46
CA ARG A 43 -11.93 -17.19 -15.79
C ARG A 43 -11.89 -16.32 -14.54
N TRP A 44 -10.86 -15.48 -14.50
CA TRP A 44 -10.74 -14.39 -13.54
C TRP A 44 -10.86 -13.06 -14.29
N ARG A 45 -11.34 -12.02 -13.62
CA ARG A 45 -11.19 -10.64 -14.08
C ARG A 45 -10.22 -9.93 -13.14
N VAL A 46 -9.30 -9.17 -13.72
CA VAL A 46 -8.37 -8.31 -12.99
C VAL A 46 -8.74 -6.86 -13.23
N GLY A 47 -8.91 -6.11 -12.14
CA GLY A 47 -9.27 -4.69 -12.14
C GLY A 47 -8.10 -3.81 -12.58
N THR A 48 -7.82 -3.80 -13.89
CA THR A 48 -6.71 -3.09 -14.53
C THR A 48 -7.12 -1.76 -15.16
N ALA A 49 -8.42 -1.44 -15.22
CA ALA A 49 -8.89 -0.18 -15.76
C ALA A 49 -8.21 1.03 -15.09
N GLY A 50 -7.62 1.91 -15.91
CA GLY A 50 -6.89 3.09 -15.44
C GLY A 50 -5.40 2.87 -15.13
N LEU A 51 -4.87 1.64 -15.22
CA LEU A 51 -3.42 1.41 -15.16
C LEU A 51 -2.73 1.84 -16.47
N PRO A 52 -1.48 2.33 -16.43
CA PRO A 52 -0.76 2.74 -17.65
C PRO A 52 -0.64 1.59 -18.67
N GLY A 53 -1.19 1.81 -19.87
CA GLY A 53 -1.17 0.83 -20.96
C GLY A 53 -2.32 -0.19 -20.95
N PHE A 54 -3.28 -0.05 -20.03
CA PHE A 54 -4.52 -0.81 -20.00
C PHE A 54 -5.69 0.06 -20.46
N ASP A 55 -6.54 -0.47 -21.33
CA ASP A 55 -7.76 0.20 -21.82
C ASP A 55 -8.98 -0.15 -20.94
N GLY A 56 -8.88 -1.20 -20.12
CA GLY A 56 -9.94 -1.67 -19.24
C GLY A 56 -9.49 -2.81 -18.33
N ASP A 57 -10.46 -3.57 -17.84
CA ASP A 57 -10.22 -4.80 -17.07
C ASP A 57 -9.86 -5.98 -17.98
N VAL A 58 -8.89 -6.79 -17.56
CA VAL A 58 -8.47 -7.99 -18.29
C VAL A 58 -9.22 -9.21 -17.74
N GLU A 59 -9.92 -9.95 -18.60
CA GLU A 59 -10.32 -11.34 -18.29
C GLU A 59 -9.17 -12.28 -18.61
N LEU A 60 -8.77 -13.12 -17.66
CA LEU A 60 -7.66 -14.07 -17.81
C LEU A 60 -8.07 -15.53 -17.57
N ALA A 61 -7.35 -16.42 -18.23
CA ALA A 61 -7.46 -17.88 -18.16
C ALA A 61 -6.07 -18.48 -17.94
N VAL A 62 -5.94 -19.45 -17.03
CA VAL A 62 -4.68 -20.19 -16.86
C VAL A 62 -4.57 -21.22 -17.98
N VAL A 63 -3.50 -21.14 -18.79
CA VAL A 63 -3.20 -22.09 -19.88
C VAL A 63 -2.22 -23.15 -19.39
N ALA A 64 -1.19 -22.74 -18.65
CA ALA A 64 -0.23 -23.66 -18.04
C ALA A 64 0.24 -23.13 -16.68
N ARG A 65 0.49 -24.05 -15.75
CA ARG A 65 1.04 -23.74 -14.43
C ARG A 65 1.97 -24.84 -13.97
N ARG A 66 3.22 -24.50 -13.68
CA ARG A 66 4.22 -25.36 -13.03
C ARG A 66 4.82 -24.58 -11.87
N ALA A 67 4.51 -24.98 -10.64
CA ALA A 67 5.05 -24.34 -9.45
C ALA A 67 6.50 -24.79 -9.18
N PRO A 68 7.42 -23.90 -8.75
CA PRO A 68 7.29 -22.43 -8.66
C PRO A 68 7.71 -21.70 -9.96
N GLU A 69 8.02 -22.42 -11.03
CA GLU A 69 8.79 -21.94 -12.19
C GLU A 69 8.04 -21.09 -13.23
N LEU A 70 6.78 -21.43 -13.56
CA LEU A 70 6.15 -20.98 -14.80
C LEU A 70 4.62 -20.89 -14.71
N LEU A 71 4.08 -19.72 -15.06
CA LEU A 71 2.66 -19.47 -15.28
C LEU A 71 2.46 -18.93 -16.70
N VAL A 72 1.52 -19.50 -17.45
CA VAL A 72 1.08 -18.99 -18.76
C VAL A 72 -0.40 -18.68 -18.69
N LEU A 73 -0.75 -17.45 -19.07
CA LEU A 73 -2.11 -16.92 -19.03
C LEU A 73 -2.54 -16.48 -20.43
N ARG A 74 -3.78 -16.78 -20.81
CA ARG A 74 -4.47 -16.11 -21.91
C ARG A 74 -5.30 -14.97 -21.34
N CYS A 75 -5.11 -13.78 -21.89
CA CYS A 75 -5.68 -12.52 -21.43
C CYS A 75 -6.54 -11.91 -22.54
N VAL A 76 -7.71 -11.37 -22.19
CA VAL A 76 -8.65 -10.73 -23.11
C VAL A 76 -8.98 -9.35 -22.56
N GLU A 77 -8.79 -8.32 -23.39
CA GLU A 77 -8.98 -6.91 -23.06
C GLU A 77 -9.75 -6.23 -24.20
N GLY A 78 -11.07 -6.15 -24.05
CA GLY A 78 -11.96 -5.71 -25.13
C GLY A 78 -11.88 -6.65 -26.33
N ALA A 79 -11.28 -6.18 -27.43
CA ALA A 79 -11.03 -6.98 -28.64
C ALA A 79 -9.58 -7.52 -28.75
N ARG A 80 -8.70 -7.20 -27.79
CA ARG A 80 -7.30 -7.64 -27.77
C ARG A 80 -7.19 -8.99 -27.05
N HIS A 81 -6.46 -9.93 -27.64
CA HIS A 81 -6.10 -11.21 -27.03
C HIS A 81 -4.58 -11.29 -26.90
N THR A 82 -4.07 -11.58 -25.70
CA THR A 82 -2.63 -11.72 -25.43
C THR A 82 -2.32 -12.99 -24.65
N GLU A 83 -1.14 -13.57 -24.89
CA GLU A 83 -0.55 -14.57 -24.00
C GLU A 83 0.46 -13.87 -23.07
N VAL A 84 0.25 -13.96 -21.76
CA VAL A 84 1.20 -13.51 -20.74
C VAL A 84 1.93 -14.71 -20.16
N THR A 85 3.23 -14.81 -20.45
CA THR A 85 4.16 -15.73 -19.78
C THR A 85 4.78 -15.03 -18.56
N CYS A 86 4.68 -15.63 -17.38
CA CYS A 86 5.42 -15.25 -16.18
C CYS A 86 6.35 -16.40 -15.75
N GLY A 87 7.66 -16.14 -15.72
CA GLY A 87 8.68 -17.10 -15.29
C GLY A 87 9.36 -16.68 -14.00
N VAL A 88 9.69 -17.63 -13.13
CA VAL A 88 10.45 -17.43 -11.90
C VAL A 88 11.60 -18.44 -11.83
N THR A 89 12.82 -17.95 -12.02
CA THR A 89 14.04 -18.78 -12.04
C THR A 89 14.84 -18.52 -10.76
N ALA A 90 15.11 -19.55 -9.96
CA ALA A 90 15.97 -19.40 -8.78
C ALA A 90 17.40 -18.96 -9.16
N THR A 91 18.01 -18.10 -8.35
CA THR A 91 19.39 -17.62 -8.50
C THR A 91 20.16 -17.86 -7.19
N GLY A 92 21.48 -17.63 -7.20
CA GLY A 92 22.31 -17.81 -5.99
C GLY A 92 21.96 -16.86 -4.82
N GLU A 93 21.28 -15.75 -5.10
CA GLU A 93 20.94 -14.70 -4.14
C GLU A 93 19.41 -14.53 -3.92
N GLY A 94 18.58 -15.30 -4.64
CA GLY A 94 17.12 -15.19 -4.60
C GLY A 94 16.45 -15.80 -5.84
N CYS A 95 15.76 -14.97 -6.63
CA CYS A 95 15.21 -15.40 -7.92
C CYS A 95 15.10 -14.26 -8.94
N ARG A 96 15.08 -14.62 -10.22
CA ARG A 96 14.80 -13.77 -11.37
C ARG A 96 13.35 -13.96 -11.82
N VAL A 97 12.60 -12.87 -11.96
CA VAL A 97 11.24 -12.88 -12.51
C VAL A 97 11.25 -12.30 -13.91
N THR A 98 10.62 -12.98 -14.85
CA THR A 98 10.34 -12.48 -16.21
C THR A 98 8.83 -12.38 -16.42
N VAL A 99 8.38 -11.32 -17.07
CA VAL A 99 7.00 -11.18 -17.58
C VAL A 99 7.08 -10.78 -19.05
N ARG A 100 6.40 -11.52 -19.91
CA ARG A 100 6.44 -11.43 -21.38
C ARG A 100 5.01 -11.51 -21.90
N GLU A 101 4.53 -10.47 -22.58
CA GLU A 101 3.18 -10.43 -23.15
C GLU A 101 3.26 -10.41 -24.68
N THR A 102 2.72 -11.45 -25.31
CA THR A 102 2.63 -11.60 -26.78
C THR A 102 1.20 -11.36 -27.24
N LEU A 103 1.04 -10.62 -28.33
CA LEU A 103 -0.26 -10.34 -28.95
C LEU A 103 -0.68 -11.50 -29.86
N GLU A 104 -1.77 -12.20 -29.50
CA GLU A 104 -2.42 -13.21 -30.34
C GLU A 104 -3.34 -12.52 -31.37
N HIS A 105 -4.26 -11.65 -30.91
CA HIS A 105 -5.22 -10.94 -31.77
C HIS A 105 -5.42 -9.48 -31.34
N GLY A 106 -5.81 -8.63 -32.29
CA GLY A 106 -5.98 -7.17 -32.11
C GLY A 106 -4.69 -6.42 -32.44
N ASP A 107 -4.54 -5.21 -31.88
CA ASP A 107 -3.35 -4.38 -32.05
C ASP A 107 -2.95 -3.65 -30.75
N TRP A 108 -1.74 -3.08 -30.77
CA TRP A 108 -1.25 -2.15 -29.76
C TRP A 108 -1.37 -0.72 -30.29
N SER A 109 -2.16 0.12 -29.63
CA SER A 109 -2.26 1.53 -30.01
C SER A 109 -0.93 2.29 -29.76
N ALA A 110 -0.80 3.49 -30.33
CA ALA A 110 0.47 4.23 -30.32
C ALA A 110 1.04 4.45 -28.90
N GLY A 111 2.23 3.90 -28.66
CA GLY A 111 2.92 3.95 -27.37
C GLY A 111 2.31 3.09 -26.26
N GLN A 112 1.27 2.31 -26.52
CA GLN A 112 0.56 1.54 -25.50
C GLN A 112 1.40 0.41 -24.91
N GLY A 113 2.04 -0.40 -25.76
CA GLY A 113 2.93 -1.47 -25.32
C GLY A 113 4.03 -0.94 -24.40
N ALA A 114 4.65 0.20 -24.75
CA ALA A 114 5.64 0.86 -23.90
C ALA A 114 5.07 1.35 -22.56
N ARG A 115 3.85 1.93 -22.52
CA ARG A 115 3.17 2.29 -21.26
C ARG A 115 2.89 1.08 -20.37
N ARG A 116 2.57 -0.07 -20.97
CA ARG A 116 2.26 -1.32 -20.27
C ARG A 116 3.51 -2.05 -19.76
N GLU A 117 4.57 -2.07 -20.56
CA GLU A 117 5.89 -2.57 -20.15
C GLU A 117 6.48 -1.74 -19.00
N GLU A 118 6.33 -0.42 -19.05
CA GLU A 118 6.62 0.49 -17.94
C GLU A 118 5.79 0.13 -16.70
N CYS A 119 4.48 -0.09 -16.84
CA CYS A 119 3.61 -0.50 -15.73
C CYS A 119 4.05 -1.83 -15.10
N TYR A 120 4.36 -2.85 -15.91
CA TYR A 120 4.88 -4.12 -15.41
C TYR A 120 6.22 -3.92 -14.69
N ARG A 121 7.18 -3.19 -15.28
CA ARG A 121 8.49 -2.93 -14.68
C ARG A 121 8.38 -2.18 -13.35
N GLN A 122 7.58 -1.11 -13.26
CA GLN A 122 7.35 -0.37 -12.02
C GLN A 122 6.70 -1.25 -10.93
N SER A 123 5.77 -2.13 -11.33
CA SER A 123 5.10 -3.05 -10.42
C SER A 123 6.05 -4.12 -9.88
N LEU A 124 6.88 -4.70 -10.75
CA LEU A 124 7.83 -5.76 -10.42
C LEU A 124 9.09 -5.27 -9.69
N ALA A 125 9.54 -4.04 -9.95
CA ALA A 125 10.74 -3.47 -9.33
C ALA A 125 10.45 -2.59 -8.09
N GLY A 126 9.21 -2.15 -7.89
CA GLY A 126 8.81 -1.31 -6.75
C GLY A 126 7.75 -1.93 -5.85
N ARG A 127 6.59 -2.29 -6.42
CA ARG A 127 5.42 -2.75 -5.63
C ARG A 127 5.57 -4.19 -5.12
N LEU A 128 6.13 -5.09 -5.93
CA LEU A 128 6.34 -6.50 -5.58
C LEU A 128 7.41 -6.68 -4.47
N PRO A 129 8.62 -6.05 -4.53
CA PRO A 129 9.60 -6.14 -3.44
C PRO A 129 9.02 -5.69 -2.09
N ALA A 130 8.35 -4.53 -2.04
CA ALA A 130 7.74 -4.03 -0.81
C ALA A 130 6.70 -4.99 -0.19
N LEU A 131 5.98 -5.77 -1.01
CA LEU A 131 5.11 -6.84 -0.52
C LEU A 131 5.89 -8.06 -0.01
N LEU A 132 6.97 -8.43 -0.70
CA LEU A 132 7.82 -9.58 -0.36
C LEU A 132 8.65 -9.34 0.91
N ASP A 133 9.13 -8.11 1.12
CA ASP A 133 9.74 -7.64 2.37
C ASP A 133 8.74 -7.70 3.53
N TRP A 134 7.50 -7.22 3.33
CA TRP A 134 6.44 -7.32 4.33
C TRP A 134 6.07 -8.77 4.64
N LEU A 135 6.06 -9.66 3.64
CA LEU A 135 5.86 -11.10 3.83
C LEU A 135 7.01 -11.72 4.62
N ALA A 136 8.26 -11.40 4.27
CA ALA A 136 9.44 -11.87 4.98
C ALA A 136 9.46 -11.39 6.44
N PHE A 137 9.15 -10.12 6.70
CA PHE A 137 9.04 -9.57 8.05
C PHE A 137 7.95 -10.29 8.87
N ARG A 138 6.80 -10.61 8.26
CA ARG A 138 5.74 -11.39 8.89
C ARG A 138 6.06 -12.87 9.11
N GLU A 139 6.99 -13.44 8.36
CA GLU A 139 7.54 -14.77 8.60
C GLU A 139 8.56 -14.78 9.76
N VAL A 140 9.06 -13.60 10.16
CA VAL A 140 10.05 -13.37 11.25
C VAL A 140 9.36 -12.84 12.53
N ASP A 141 8.05 -13.01 12.68
CA ASP A 141 7.30 -12.53 13.86
C ASP A 141 7.76 -13.23 15.15
N LEU A 142 8.54 -12.51 15.99
CA LEU A 142 9.29 -13.01 17.14
C LEU A 142 8.42 -13.44 18.35
N ARG A 143 7.13 -13.72 18.14
CA ARG A 143 6.17 -14.06 19.20
C ARG A 143 5.45 -15.37 18.94
N ARG A 144 6.19 -16.48 19.11
CA ARG A 144 5.59 -17.76 19.50
C ARG A 144 6.55 -18.68 20.25
N ASP A 145 6.58 -18.54 21.58
CA ASP A 145 6.27 -19.58 22.58
C ASP A 145 6.79 -21.03 22.39
N SER A 146 7.84 -21.26 21.60
CA SER A 146 8.52 -22.56 21.49
C SER A 146 10.04 -22.44 21.35
N ALA A 147 10.62 -21.33 21.82
CA ALA A 147 12.01 -21.33 22.24
C ALA A 147 12.09 -21.96 23.65
N ALA A 148 12.97 -22.94 23.83
CA ALA A 148 13.28 -23.48 25.16
C ALA A 148 13.75 -22.34 26.10
N PRO A 149 13.52 -22.42 27.42
CA PRO A 149 13.97 -21.38 28.35
C PRO A 149 15.45 -21.10 28.13
N THR A 150 15.78 -19.81 27.97
CA THR A 150 17.09 -19.31 27.54
C THR A 150 18.20 -20.08 28.23
N ALA A 151 19.01 -20.80 27.45
CA ALA A 151 20.15 -21.53 27.98
C ALA A 151 21.09 -20.52 28.66
N VAL A 152 21.02 -20.43 29.98
CA VAL A 152 21.82 -19.54 30.80
C VAL A 152 23.28 -19.86 30.50
N LEU A 153 23.97 -18.92 29.85
CA LEU A 153 25.39 -19.05 29.52
C LEU A 153 26.15 -19.42 30.79
N PRO A 154 26.71 -20.65 30.90
CA PRO A 154 27.38 -21.05 32.12
C PRO A 154 28.69 -20.29 32.23
N VAL A 155 28.73 -19.28 33.10
CA VAL A 155 29.90 -18.43 33.39
C VAL A 155 31.13 -19.25 33.82
N ALA A 156 30.94 -20.52 34.17
CA ALA A 156 32.00 -21.52 34.38
C ALA A 156 32.94 -21.75 33.18
N LEU A 157 32.57 -21.39 31.94
CA LEU A 157 33.39 -21.63 30.74
C LEU A 157 34.52 -20.60 30.50
N MET A 158 34.95 -19.90 31.55
CA MET A 158 36.22 -19.17 31.62
C MET A 158 37.25 -19.81 32.56
N ALA A 159 36.90 -20.93 33.22
CA ALA A 159 37.64 -21.46 34.38
C ALA A 159 38.36 -22.81 34.14
N ASP A 160 38.85 -23.11 32.93
CA ASP A 160 39.75 -24.27 32.72
C ASP A 160 40.79 -24.07 31.58
N VAL A 161 41.36 -22.86 31.46
CA VAL A 161 42.58 -22.65 30.63
C VAL A 161 43.81 -23.15 31.41
N GLY A 162 43.87 -24.47 31.65
CA GLY A 162 44.80 -25.02 32.63
C GLY A 162 45.19 -26.50 32.53
N ARG A 163 44.75 -27.28 31.51
CA ARG A 163 45.04 -28.73 31.46
C ARG A 163 45.41 -29.27 30.06
N PRO A 164 46.49 -30.08 29.93
CA PRO A 164 46.93 -30.65 28.65
C PRO A 164 46.06 -31.82 28.17
N PRO A 165 46.07 -32.14 26.86
CA PRO A 165 45.08 -33.05 26.25
C PRO A 165 45.42 -34.54 26.44
N THR A 166 44.38 -35.35 26.69
CA THR A 166 44.44 -36.82 26.65
C THR A 166 43.74 -37.37 25.38
N ARG A 167 44.35 -38.38 24.75
CA ARG A 167 43.81 -39.05 23.55
C ARG A 167 42.49 -39.78 23.88
N GLY A 168 41.42 -39.58 23.10
CA GLY A 168 40.09 -40.09 23.47
C GLY A 168 39.04 -40.30 22.35
N ARG A 169 39.38 -41.03 21.28
CA ARG A 169 38.46 -41.81 20.41
C ARG A 169 37.19 -41.13 19.86
N THR A 170 37.17 -40.88 18.55
CA THR A 170 36.01 -40.41 17.77
C THR A 170 34.75 -41.29 17.90
N ARG A 171 33.57 -40.64 17.95
CA ARG A 171 32.28 -41.22 17.55
C ARG A 171 31.55 -40.23 16.64
N ARG A 172 31.17 -40.68 15.44
CA ARG A 172 30.30 -39.93 14.53
C ARG A 172 28.85 -40.13 14.97
N VAL A 173 28.08 -39.06 15.11
CA VAL A 173 26.61 -39.12 15.23
C VAL A 173 26.02 -38.88 13.86
N VAL A 174 25.26 -39.84 13.34
CA VAL A 174 24.49 -39.68 12.11
C VAL A 174 23.11 -39.16 12.52
N VAL A 175 22.76 -37.95 12.07
CA VAL A 175 21.41 -37.41 12.23
C VAL A 175 20.56 -37.95 11.08
N GLY A 176 19.69 -38.91 11.37
CA GLY A 176 18.71 -39.42 10.41
C GLY A 176 17.53 -38.45 10.29
N SER A 177 17.21 -38.03 9.08
CA SER A 177 16.02 -37.23 8.77
C SER A 177 14.76 -38.10 8.77
N GLY A 178 13.77 -37.74 9.60
CA GLY A 178 12.44 -38.37 9.61
C GLY A 178 11.38 -37.39 9.13
N ALA A 179 10.68 -37.72 8.03
CA ALA A 179 9.64 -36.88 7.45
C ALA A 179 8.28 -37.59 7.45
N ALA A 180 7.32 -37.03 8.20
CA ALA A 180 5.88 -37.22 8.06
C ALA A 180 5.22 -35.99 8.72
N ALA A 181 4.65 -35.02 8.00
CA ALA A 181 3.48 -35.09 7.11
C ALA A 181 2.14 -35.22 7.87
N LEU A 182 1.35 -34.15 7.83
CA LEU A 182 -0.09 -34.22 7.64
C LEU A 182 -0.55 -32.89 7.02
N ALA A 183 -1.36 -32.97 5.97
CA ALA A 183 -1.85 -31.82 5.21
C ALA A 183 -3.38 -31.72 5.29
N LEU A 184 -3.92 -30.50 5.21
CA LEU A 184 -5.33 -30.22 5.00
C LEU A 184 -5.50 -28.82 4.38
N GLY A 185 -6.49 -28.64 3.50
CA GLY A 185 -7.10 -27.32 3.30
C GLY A 185 -6.79 -26.50 2.04
N LEU A 186 -6.31 -27.06 0.92
CA LEU A 186 -6.29 -26.35 -0.38
C LEU A 186 -6.82 -27.23 -1.54
N ALA A 187 -8.15 -27.39 -1.59
CA ALA A 187 -8.85 -27.94 -2.74
C ALA A 187 -9.52 -26.81 -3.55
N GLY A 188 -9.45 -26.85 -4.89
CA GLY A 188 -10.16 -25.91 -5.77
C GLY A 188 -9.46 -25.55 -7.09
N TRP A 189 -8.14 -25.74 -7.22
CA TRP A 189 -7.34 -25.28 -8.37
C TRP A 189 -6.42 -26.35 -8.98
N ALA A 190 -6.87 -27.62 -9.00
CA ALA A 190 -6.01 -28.77 -9.29
C ALA A 190 -6.60 -29.84 -10.24
N LEU A 191 -7.76 -29.60 -10.87
CA LEU A 191 -8.45 -30.60 -11.71
C LEU A 191 -9.03 -30.02 -13.01
N LEU A 192 -8.16 -29.78 -14.00
CA LEU A 192 -8.50 -29.80 -15.43
C LEU A 192 -7.29 -30.32 -16.22
N PRO A 193 -7.44 -31.30 -17.13
CA PRO A 193 -6.34 -31.81 -17.95
C PRO A 193 -6.08 -30.93 -19.18
N PRO A 194 -4.85 -30.96 -19.75
CA PRO A 194 -4.50 -30.16 -20.92
C PRO A 194 -4.83 -30.87 -22.24
N GLU A 195 -5.98 -30.57 -22.83
CA GLU A 195 -6.26 -30.88 -24.23
C GLU A 195 -5.43 -29.96 -25.15
N ARG A 196 -4.63 -30.54 -26.03
CA ARG A 196 -3.98 -29.85 -27.16
C ARG A 196 -4.75 -30.20 -28.42
N GLU A 197 -5.23 -29.21 -29.18
CA GLU A 197 -5.42 -29.40 -30.61
C GLU A 197 -5.29 -28.10 -31.43
N GLU A 198 -4.60 -28.26 -32.56
CA GLU A 198 -4.38 -27.32 -33.66
C GLU A 198 -3.92 -28.20 -34.86
N PRO A 199 -4.02 -27.78 -36.14
CA PRO A 199 -4.60 -26.54 -36.67
C PRO A 199 -5.57 -26.80 -37.87
N THR A 200 -5.75 -25.79 -38.74
CA THR A 200 -6.44 -25.78 -40.07
C THR A 200 -7.85 -25.16 -40.05
N GLY A 201 -8.20 -24.18 -40.91
CA GLY A 201 -7.38 -23.45 -41.88
C GLY A 201 -8.20 -22.60 -42.89
N ALA A 202 -7.48 -21.92 -43.79
CA ALA A 202 -7.95 -21.16 -44.97
C ALA A 202 -8.73 -19.83 -44.77
N ALA A 203 -8.26 -18.78 -45.46
CA ALA A 203 -9.01 -17.59 -45.86
C ALA A 203 -9.47 -17.73 -47.34
N PRO A 204 -10.29 -16.81 -47.90
CA PRO A 204 -9.70 -15.82 -48.83
C PRO A 204 -10.44 -14.47 -49.07
N VAL A 205 -9.65 -13.44 -49.42
CA VAL A 205 -9.88 -12.41 -50.49
C VAL A 205 -10.87 -11.22 -50.29
N ALA A 206 -10.48 -10.08 -50.88
CA ALA A 206 -11.15 -8.77 -51.12
C ALA A 206 -10.65 -8.25 -52.51
N PRO A 207 -10.77 -6.97 -53.01
CA PRO A 207 -11.39 -5.70 -52.55
C PRO A 207 -12.27 -5.09 -53.71
N PRO A 208 -12.21 -3.81 -54.20
CA PRO A 208 -11.87 -2.46 -53.66
C PRO A 208 -12.85 -1.29 -54.04
N THR A 209 -12.69 -0.07 -53.46
CA THR A 209 -12.53 1.24 -54.18
C THR A 209 -12.24 2.44 -53.22
N ARG A 210 -12.11 3.68 -53.75
CA ARG A 210 -11.46 4.91 -53.23
C ARG A 210 -12.02 6.16 -53.99
N PRO A 211 -11.58 7.44 -53.84
CA PRO A 211 -10.88 8.19 -52.76
C PRO A 211 -11.48 9.62 -52.50
N THR A 212 -10.70 10.55 -51.90
CA THR A 212 -10.67 12.05 -52.06
C THR A 212 -10.80 12.82 -50.71
N ALA A 213 -10.10 13.93 -50.39
CA ALA A 213 -8.73 14.43 -50.68
C ALA A 213 -8.32 15.57 -49.69
N THR A 214 -7.02 15.83 -49.54
CA THR A 214 -6.37 16.92 -48.74
C THR A 214 -6.27 18.26 -49.53
N PRO A 215 -5.80 19.45 -49.01
CA PRO A 215 -4.65 19.67 -48.10
C PRO A 215 -4.73 20.84 -47.05
N SER A 216 -3.59 21.08 -46.38
CA SER A 216 -3.23 22.15 -45.41
C SER A 216 -2.55 23.36 -46.14
N PRO A 217 -1.78 24.36 -45.58
CA PRO A 217 -1.07 24.47 -44.27
C PRO A 217 -0.94 25.90 -43.62
N SER A 218 -0.04 26.02 -42.62
CA SER A 218 0.76 27.22 -42.20
C SER A 218 0.12 28.33 -41.32
N ARG A 219 0.88 29.11 -40.50
CA ARG A 219 2.23 28.98 -39.83
C ARG A 219 2.45 30.17 -38.85
N SER A 220 3.32 30.02 -37.83
CA SER A 220 4.06 31.09 -37.11
C SER A 220 3.26 32.10 -36.24
N ALA A 221 3.85 32.98 -35.40
CA ALA A 221 4.99 32.86 -34.45
C ALA A 221 5.10 34.13 -33.54
N ALA A 222 5.78 33.98 -32.38
CA ALA A 222 6.57 34.99 -31.62
C ALA A 222 5.92 36.27 -30.98
N SER A 223 6.00 36.31 -29.63
CA SER A 223 6.69 37.31 -28.78
C SER A 223 6.49 38.84 -28.94
N ALA A 224 6.08 39.51 -27.85
CA ALA A 224 6.43 40.90 -27.51
C ALA A 224 6.31 41.18 -25.99
N ARG A 225 6.86 42.31 -25.50
CA ARG A 225 7.03 42.67 -24.07
C ARG A 225 6.36 44.05 -23.72
N PRO A 226 6.83 44.88 -22.76
CA PRO A 226 6.06 45.35 -21.60
C PRO A 226 5.44 46.77 -21.70
N THR A 227 4.65 47.14 -20.68
CA THR A 227 4.36 48.54 -20.27
C THR A 227 4.43 48.67 -18.74
N SER A 228 4.63 49.87 -18.18
CA SER A 228 5.06 50.09 -16.78
C SER A 228 4.53 51.37 -16.10
N ALA A 229 4.36 51.30 -14.76
CA ALA A 229 4.58 52.38 -13.77
C ALA A 229 3.59 53.60 -13.76
N PRO A 230 3.65 54.57 -12.79
CA PRO A 230 4.04 54.50 -11.37
C PRO A 230 2.99 55.14 -10.36
N PRO A 231 3.23 56.16 -9.47
CA PRO A 231 3.18 55.90 -8.01
C PRO A 231 2.49 56.96 -7.09
N SER A 232 2.33 56.67 -5.78
CA SER A 232 2.29 57.63 -4.63
C SER A 232 2.17 56.93 -3.26
N ARG A 233 2.51 57.48 -2.07
CA ARG A 233 3.45 58.56 -1.66
C ARG A 233 3.71 58.52 -0.12
N SER A 234 4.98 58.40 0.29
CA SER A 234 5.68 59.11 1.39
C SER A 234 5.11 59.34 2.82
N VAL A 235 5.63 58.55 3.79
CA VAL A 235 6.14 58.84 5.19
C VAL A 235 5.23 59.44 6.32
N PRO A 236 5.59 59.27 7.64
CA PRO A 236 4.75 59.56 8.84
C PRO A 236 5.21 60.83 9.62
N PRO A 237 5.56 60.96 10.96
CA PRO A 237 5.94 59.99 12.04
C PRO A 237 5.43 60.23 13.53
N SER A 238 5.59 59.20 14.38
CA SER A 238 5.90 59.22 15.85
C SER A 238 4.92 59.76 16.93
N ARG A 239 4.69 58.97 18.00
CA ARG A 239 5.09 59.26 19.42
C ARG A 239 4.64 58.16 20.41
N SER A 240 5.47 57.89 21.43
CA SER A 240 5.11 57.14 22.65
C SER A 240 4.79 58.08 23.82
N PRO A 241 4.06 57.62 24.84
CA PRO A 241 4.63 57.64 26.20
C PRO A 241 4.41 56.32 26.97
N SER A 242 5.05 56.20 28.14
CA SER A 242 5.00 55.02 29.02
C SER A 242 4.25 55.33 30.32
N VAL A 243 3.46 54.37 30.84
CA VAL A 243 2.87 54.40 32.19
C VAL A 243 2.91 52.98 32.79
N SER A 244 3.18 52.89 34.09
CA SER A 244 3.33 51.65 34.88
C SER A 244 3.16 52.00 36.38
N PRO A 245 2.81 51.07 37.29
CA PRO A 245 2.23 49.72 37.14
C PRO A 245 0.87 49.58 37.85
N SER A 246 0.15 48.47 37.64
CA SER A 246 -0.77 47.95 38.66
C SER A 246 -1.16 46.47 38.51
N ARG A 247 -1.07 45.78 39.65
CA ARG A 247 -1.84 44.57 40.04
C ARG A 247 -1.86 43.42 39.03
N THR A 248 -0.92 42.49 39.19
CA THR A 248 -1.09 41.10 38.78
C THR A 248 -2.29 40.51 39.52
N PRO A 249 -3.39 40.10 38.85
CA PRO A 249 -4.31 39.16 39.45
C PRO A 249 -3.64 37.79 39.49
N THR A 250 -3.60 37.14 40.65
CA THR A 250 -3.34 35.69 40.68
C THR A 250 -4.43 35.01 39.87
N PRO A 251 -4.11 34.24 38.81
CA PRO A 251 -5.12 33.56 38.03
C PRO A 251 -5.69 32.41 38.87
N THR A 252 -6.81 32.66 39.54
CA THR A 252 -7.77 31.60 39.88
C THR A 252 -7.99 30.78 38.62
N PRO A 253 -7.87 29.44 38.65
CA PRO A 253 -8.08 28.62 37.46
C PRO A 253 -9.49 28.89 36.92
N ALA A 254 -9.55 29.58 35.78
CA ALA A 254 -10.80 29.84 35.10
C ALA A 254 -11.34 28.49 34.65
N VAL A 255 -12.46 28.07 35.23
CA VAL A 255 -13.19 26.86 34.80
C VAL A 255 -13.48 27.06 33.32
N ALA A 256 -12.84 26.24 32.47
CA ALA A 256 -12.92 26.41 31.03
C ALA A 256 -14.39 26.36 30.60
N ALA A 257 -14.77 27.27 29.69
CA ALA A 257 -16.07 27.17 29.05
C ALA A 257 -16.16 25.78 28.37
N PRO A 258 -17.27 25.05 28.53
CA PRO A 258 -17.35 23.68 28.03
C PRO A 258 -17.19 23.69 26.52
N LEU A 259 -16.22 22.93 26.04
CA LEU A 259 -16.07 22.62 24.63
C LEU A 259 -17.05 21.53 24.24
N ASP A 260 -17.61 21.68 23.05
CA ASP A 260 -18.32 20.62 22.35
C ASP A 260 -17.38 20.01 21.29
N ALA A 261 -17.53 18.72 21.01
CA ALA A 261 -16.78 18.08 19.93
C ALA A 261 -17.67 17.11 19.15
N ARG A 262 -17.36 16.98 17.86
CA ARG A 262 -18.02 16.07 16.93
C ARG A 262 -16.99 15.27 16.16
N TYR A 263 -17.15 13.95 16.17
CA TYR A 263 -16.36 13.00 15.39
C TYR A 263 -17.05 12.70 14.06
N ALA A 264 -16.28 12.44 13.01
CA ALA A 264 -16.76 11.87 11.75
C ALA A 264 -15.68 10.99 11.09
N THR A 265 -16.08 9.82 10.57
CA THR A 265 -15.24 9.01 9.67
C THR A 265 -15.36 9.58 8.25
N VAL A 266 -14.39 10.40 7.85
CA VAL A 266 -14.42 11.21 6.61
C VAL A 266 -13.83 10.52 5.38
N SER A 267 -13.13 9.39 5.54
CA SER A 267 -12.87 8.44 4.45
C SER A 267 -12.60 7.04 5.01
N THR A 268 -12.98 5.97 4.32
CA THR A 268 -12.69 4.59 4.73
C THR A 268 -11.73 3.91 3.76
N ARG A 269 -10.92 2.97 4.26
CA ARG A 269 -9.87 2.26 3.51
C ARG A 269 -9.80 0.80 3.96
N VAL A 270 -9.21 -0.08 3.15
CA VAL A 270 -9.12 -1.52 3.47
C VAL A 270 -8.45 -1.77 4.84
N PHE A 271 -7.33 -1.08 5.10
CA PHE A 271 -6.54 -1.19 6.34
C PHE A 271 -6.57 0.10 7.19
N GLY A 272 -7.66 0.87 7.12
CA GLY A 272 -7.74 2.12 7.87
C GLY A 272 -8.95 2.99 7.57
N TYR A 273 -8.93 4.20 8.09
CA TYR A 273 -9.88 5.28 7.80
C TYR A 273 -9.23 6.63 8.14
N THR A 274 -9.77 7.72 7.62
CA THR A 274 -9.46 9.07 8.11
C THR A 274 -10.54 9.48 9.09
N GLY A 275 -10.15 9.75 10.33
CA GLY A 275 -11.00 10.38 11.34
C GLY A 275 -10.85 11.90 11.28
N GLU A 276 -11.95 12.59 11.55
CA GLU A 276 -11.96 14.04 11.79
C GLU A 276 -12.71 14.31 13.09
N VAL A 277 -12.12 15.12 13.96
CA VAL A 277 -12.80 15.71 15.13
C VAL A 277 -12.82 17.21 14.92
N VAL A 278 -14.00 17.82 14.97
CA VAL A 278 -14.11 19.27 15.10
C VAL A 278 -14.46 19.59 16.55
N VAL A 279 -13.63 20.44 17.16
CA VAL A 279 -13.84 21.02 18.48
C VAL A 279 -14.44 22.40 18.27
N ASP A 280 -15.61 22.65 18.84
CA ASP A 280 -16.36 23.90 18.73
C ASP A 280 -16.38 24.57 20.13
N ASN A 281 -16.02 25.86 20.21
CA ASN A 281 -16.02 26.63 21.46
C ASN A 281 -17.22 27.59 21.54
N PRO A 282 -18.35 27.20 22.15
CA PRO A 282 -19.49 28.08 22.36
C PRO A 282 -19.25 29.17 23.44
N GLY A 283 -18.11 29.12 24.14
CA GLY A 283 -17.76 30.04 25.22
C GLY A 283 -17.41 31.45 24.76
N GLY A 284 -17.65 32.43 25.64
CA GLY A 284 -17.26 33.83 25.46
C GLY A 284 -15.77 34.12 25.69
N THR A 285 -14.95 33.10 25.96
CA THR A 285 -13.50 33.18 26.21
C THR A 285 -12.75 32.13 25.38
N PRO A 286 -11.50 32.40 24.95
CA PRO A 286 -10.69 31.38 24.31
C PRO A 286 -10.42 30.18 25.24
N ALA A 287 -10.59 28.97 24.73
CA ALA A 287 -10.32 27.72 25.46
C ALA A 287 -8.85 27.29 25.25
N THR A 288 -8.11 27.13 26.34
CA THR A 288 -6.67 26.82 26.36
C THR A 288 -6.39 25.51 27.10
N GLY A 289 -5.50 24.67 26.58
CA GLY A 289 -5.15 23.40 27.24
C GLY A 289 -6.21 22.31 27.13
N TRP A 290 -7.14 22.46 26.18
CA TRP A 290 -8.14 21.45 25.84
C TRP A 290 -7.47 20.15 25.40
N THR A 291 -8.15 19.03 25.66
CA THR A 291 -7.66 17.69 25.34
C THR A 291 -8.77 16.87 24.71
N VAL A 292 -8.53 16.36 23.50
CA VAL A 292 -9.39 15.35 22.85
C VAL A 292 -8.74 13.98 23.03
N VAL A 293 -9.50 12.98 23.48
CA VAL A 293 -9.03 11.59 23.60
C VAL A 293 -9.90 10.69 22.73
N VAL A 294 -9.29 10.02 21.74
CA VAL A 294 -9.96 9.04 20.87
C VAL A 294 -9.44 7.64 21.19
N THR A 295 -10.34 6.74 21.55
CA THR A 295 -10.04 5.32 21.81
C THR A 295 -10.15 4.54 20.51
N LEU A 296 -9.03 4.07 19.96
CA LEU A 296 -8.99 3.27 18.74
C LEU A 296 -9.17 1.76 19.01
N PRO A 297 -9.61 0.96 18.02
CA PRO A 297 -9.63 -0.50 18.13
C PRO A 297 -8.23 -1.09 18.38
N ARG A 298 -8.15 -2.22 19.09
CA ARG A 298 -6.89 -2.91 19.42
C ARG A 298 -6.03 -3.18 18.18
N GLY A 299 -4.74 -2.84 18.26
CA GLY A 299 -3.79 -3.01 17.14
C GLY A 299 -3.90 -1.93 16.06
N SER A 300 -4.66 -0.86 16.30
CA SER A 300 -4.71 0.31 15.40
C SER A 300 -3.73 1.39 15.85
N SER A 301 -3.23 2.20 14.91
CA SER A 301 -2.38 3.36 15.18
C SER A 301 -2.85 4.61 14.43
N ALA A 302 -2.74 5.76 15.09
CA ALA A 302 -2.88 7.06 14.43
C ALA A 302 -1.60 7.43 13.67
N ALA A 303 -1.77 8.17 12.58
CA ALA A 303 -0.72 8.73 11.73
C ALA A 303 -1.24 10.01 11.06
N GLU A 304 -0.33 10.76 10.43
CA GLU A 304 -0.65 11.86 9.51
C GLU A 304 -1.63 12.90 10.11
N VAL A 305 -1.46 13.18 11.41
CA VAL A 305 -2.29 14.09 12.19
C VAL A 305 -2.04 15.54 11.76
N THR A 306 -3.13 16.30 11.66
CA THR A 306 -3.14 17.74 11.35
C THR A 306 -4.12 18.47 12.27
N GLY A 307 -3.81 19.74 12.59
CA GLY A 307 -4.64 20.59 13.45
C GLY A 307 -4.41 20.46 14.97
N ALA A 308 -3.62 19.47 15.41
CA ALA A 308 -3.25 19.25 16.81
C ALA A 308 -1.87 18.58 16.93
N ASP A 309 -1.19 18.82 18.04
CA ASP A 309 -0.16 17.93 18.56
C ASP A 309 -0.84 16.64 19.09
N TRP A 310 -0.13 15.52 19.11
CA TRP A 310 -0.72 14.24 19.50
C TRP A 310 0.26 13.26 20.13
N ARG A 311 -0.28 12.31 20.90
CA ARG A 311 0.43 11.15 21.46
C ARG A 311 -0.52 9.96 21.54
N GLN A 312 -0.02 8.75 21.26
CA GLN A 312 -0.79 7.51 21.43
C GLN A 312 -0.19 6.62 22.52
N ASP A 313 -1.02 6.18 23.45
CA ASP A 313 -0.70 5.18 24.49
C ASP A 313 -1.63 3.97 24.33
N GLY A 314 -1.12 2.90 23.68
CA GLY A 314 -1.89 1.69 23.44
C GLY A 314 -3.08 1.94 22.53
N GLN A 315 -4.31 1.92 23.07
CA GLN A 315 -5.53 2.22 22.33
C GLN A 315 -5.90 3.72 22.32
N SER A 316 -5.42 4.51 23.29
CA SER A 316 -5.84 5.90 23.45
C SER A 316 -4.94 6.84 22.67
N VAL A 317 -5.54 7.68 21.82
CA VAL A 317 -4.86 8.78 21.11
C VAL A 317 -5.32 10.09 21.72
N THR A 318 -4.38 10.80 22.32
CA THR A 318 -4.60 12.11 22.94
C THR A 318 -4.13 13.19 21.99
N PHE A 319 -5.00 14.16 21.71
CA PHE A 319 -4.73 15.35 20.90
C PHE A 319 -4.84 16.60 21.76
N THR A 320 -3.91 17.54 21.57
CA THR A 320 -3.87 18.85 22.23
C THR A 320 -3.42 19.90 21.21
N GLY A 321 -3.81 21.16 21.35
CA GLY A 321 -3.50 22.14 20.29
C GLY A 321 -3.65 23.60 20.67
N PRO A 322 -3.66 24.51 19.66
CA PRO A 322 -3.74 25.94 19.89
C PRO A 322 -5.06 26.35 20.54
N ALA A 323 -5.08 27.52 21.16
CA ALA A 323 -6.26 28.02 21.85
C ALA A 323 -7.45 28.21 20.88
N VAL A 324 -8.59 27.55 21.14
CA VAL A 324 -9.80 27.75 20.33
C VAL A 324 -10.44 29.08 20.74
N ALA A 325 -10.53 30.02 19.80
CA ALA A 325 -11.10 31.34 20.06
C ALA A 325 -12.55 31.26 20.57
N ALA A 326 -13.03 32.31 21.24
CA ALA A 326 -14.43 32.43 21.64
C ALA A 326 -15.36 32.41 20.42
N GLY A 327 -16.35 31.51 20.37
CA GLY A 327 -17.17 31.26 19.19
C GLY A 327 -16.41 30.64 18.00
N GLY A 328 -15.17 30.19 18.21
CA GLY A 328 -14.29 29.62 17.20
C GLY A 328 -14.36 28.08 17.15
N THR A 329 -13.70 27.51 16.15
CA THR A 329 -13.64 26.07 15.92
C THR A 329 -12.22 25.62 15.57
N GLN A 330 -11.88 24.38 15.90
CA GLN A 330 -10.60 23.75 15.55
C GLN A 330 -10.88 22.36 14.98
N ALA A 331 -10.48 22.12 13.73
CA ALA A 331 -10.52 20.80 13.12
C ALA A 331 -9.23 20.03 13.42
N ILE A 332 -9.36 18.76 13.75
CA ILE A 332 -8.27 17.79 13.96
C ILE A 332 -8.54 16.64 12.99
N ARG A 333 -7.61 16.35 12.09
CA ARG A 333 -7.78 15.30 11.06
C ARG A 333 -6.60 14.35 11.08
N PHE A 334 -6.86 13.06 11.14
CA PHE A 334 -5.86 12.02 11.36
C PHE A 334 -6.21 10.73 10.62
N ASP A 335 -5.20 9.99 10.19
CA ASP A 335 -5.36 8.67 9.59
C ASP A 335 -5.19 7.59 10.64
N VAL A 336 -6.19 6.70 10.75
CA VAL A 336 -6.11 5.47 11.53
C VAL A 336 -5.71 4.34 10.61
N ARG A 337 -4.60 3.68 10.93
CA ARG A 337 -4.15 2.43 10.31
C ARG A 337 -4.57 1.29 11.23
N THR A 338 -5.20 0.24 10.70
CA THR A 338 -5.66 -0.89 11.51
C THR A 338 -5.50 -2.22 10.78
N ALA A 339 -5.18 -3.27 11.54
CA ALA A 339 -5.12 -4.64 11.05
C ALA A 339 -6.51 -5.27 10.87
N ASP A 340 -7.56 -4.68 11.45
CA ASP A 340 -8.94 -5.15 11.33
C ASP A 340 -9.65 -4.60 10.07
N PRO A 341 -10.05 -5.45 9.10
CA PRO A 341 -10.83 -5.01 7.96
C PRO A 341 -12.29 -4.67 8.31
N VAL A 342 -12.79 -5.04 9.49
CA VAL A 342 -14.21 -4.87 9.89
C VAL A 342 -14.44 -3.56 10.64
N THR A 343 -13.70 -3.29 11.73
CA THR A 343 -13.92 -2.08 12.54
C THR A 343 -13.35 -0.83 11.84
N LYS A 344 -14.21 0.12 11.46
CA LYS A 344 -13.85 1.37 10.74
C LYS A 344 -14.16 2.66 11.50
N GLU A 345 -14.45 2.54 12.80
CA GLU A 345 -14.79 3.64 13.70
C GLU A 345 -14.03 3.51 15.04
N PRO A 346 -13.86 4.60 15.81
CA PRO A 346 -13.32 4.54 17.16
C PRO A 346 -14.25 3.77 18.13
N GLN A 347 -13.67 3.30 19.22
CA GLN A 347 -14.40 2.75 20.37
C GLN A 347 -14.87 3.84 21.36
N GLY A 348 -14.46 5.09 21.13
CA GLY A 348 -14.82 6.24 21.96
C GLY A 348 -14.08 7.51 21.51
N CYS A 349 -14.65 8.67 21.83
CA CYS A 349 -14.07 10.00 21.63
C CYS A 349 -14.58 10.89 22.76
N THR A 350 -13.70 11.63 23.42
CA THR A 350 -14.07 12.67 24.37
C THR A 350 -13.29 13.97 24.13
N VAL A 351 -13.89 15.12 24.47
CA VAL A 351 -13.20 16.40 24.68
C VAL A 351 -13.37 16.80 26.13
N ASP A 352 -12.28 17.06 26.85
CA ASP A 352 -12.28 17.42 28.28
C ASP A 352 -13.26 16.55 29.11
N GLU A 353 -13.10 15.22 28.97
CA GLU A 353 -13.91 14.12 29.54
C GLU A 353 -15.36 13.97 29.02
N ARG A 354 -15.85 14.88 28.17
CA ARG A 354 -17.22 14.84 27.60
C ARG A 354 -17.27 14.05 26.28
N PRO A 355 -18.28 13.19 26.04
CA PRO A 355 -18.36 12.41 24.80
C PRO A 355 -18.52 13.29 23.56
N CYS A 356 -17.80 12.98 22.49
CA CYS A 356 -17.99 13.59 21.18
C CYS A 356 -19.32 13.12 20.55
N ALA A 357 -20.04 14.03 19.88
CA ALA A 357 -21.18 13.65 19.04
C ALA A 357 -20.72 12.94 17.75
N GLY A 358 -21.57 12.13 17.12
CA GLY A 358 -21.28 11.49 15.83
C GLY A 358 -20.45 10.19 15.89
N LEU A 359 -20.41 9.55 17.07
CA LEU A 359 -20.00 8.17 17.27
C LEU A 359 -21.22 7.23 17.36
#